data_AF-A0A2V5NFM4-F1
#
_entry.id   AF-A0A2V5NFM4-F1
#
_cell.length_a   1.000
_cell.length_b   1.000
_cell.length_c   1.000
_cell.angle_alpha   90.00
_cell.angle_beta   90.00
_cell.angle_gamma   90.00
#
_symmetry.space_group_name_H-M   'P 1'
#
loop_
_entity.id
_entity.type
_entity.pdbx_description
1 polymer ?
#
loop_
_entity_poly.entity_id
_entity_poly.type
_entity_poly.pdbx_seq_one_letter_code
_entity_poly.pdbx_strand_id
1 'polypeptide(L)'
;MADCPLKADHAAGVDDRGDKGMGFSHTETTHHFRIRTDGGAIEVTANDANDQASRDQIRAHLAHIAMLFGLGNFDIPMFVHDQKPPGADVMGRMKSSIVYQYEEMETGGRVQIRTTDPQALSAVHDFLRFQIKEHRTGDPMEALQSRN
;
A
#
# COMPACT_ATOMS: atom_id res chain seq x y z
N MET A 1 16.69 26.23 -26.15
CA MET A 1 17.29 26.33 -24.81
C MET A 1 16.22 25.91 -23.79
N ALA A 2 16.53 24.88 -23.00
CA ALA A 2 15.89 24.39 -21.76
C ALA A 2 14.36 24.14 -21.81
N ASP A 3 13.90 22.90 -21.94
CA ASP A 3 13.86 21.83 -20.92
C ASP A 3 13.05 22.24 -19.66
N CYS A 4 11.84 21.71 -19.54
CA CYS A 4 10.88 21.98 -18.48
C CYS A 4 11.16 21.09 -17.26
N PRO A 5 11.56 21.62 -16.09
CA PRO A 5 11.99 20.81 -14.95
C PRO A 5 10.86 20.38 -13.99
N LEU A 6 9.59 20.46 -14.40
CA LEU A 6 8.43 20.25 -13.51
C LEU A 6 8.19 18.79 -13.06
N LYS A 7 8.93 17.81 -13.58
CA LYS A 7 8.75 16.37 -13.21
C LYS A 7 9.68 15.90 -12.10
N ALA A 8 10.79 16.59 -11.84
CA ALA A 8 11.77 16.18 -10.82
C ALA A 8 11.32 16.57 -9.40
N ASP A 9 10.75 17.77 -9.24
CA ASP A 9 10.34 18.28 -7.92
C ASP A 9 9.15 17.53 -7.32
N HIS A 10 8.27 16.97 -8.15
CA HIS A 10 7.15 16.17 -7.66
C HIS A 10 7.62 14.82 -7.10
N ALA A 11 8.60 14.16 -7.75
CA ALA A 11 9.10 12.87 -7.32
C ALA A 11 9.86 12.96 -5.98
N ALA A 12 10.77 13.92 -5.84
CA ALA A 12 11.49 14.13 -4.57
C ALA A 12 10.56 14.54 -3.42
N GLY A 13 9.49 15.28 -3.71
CA GLY A 13 8.47 15.65 -2.74
C GLY A 13 7.61 14.47 -2.28
N VAL A 14 7.37 13.48 -3.15
CA VAL A 14 6.74 12.21 -2.78
C VAL A 14 7.67 11.42 -1.87
N ASP A 15 8.96 11.29 -2.20
CA ASP A 15 9.90 10.47 -1.41
C ASP A 15 10.03 10.95 0.05
N ASP A 16 10.25 12.26 0.28
CA ASP A 16 10.39 12.82 1.65
C ASP A 16 9.07 12.83 2.44
N ARG A 17 7.93 13.04 1.78
CA ARG A 17 6.61 12.87 2.43
C ARG A 17 6.33 11.40 2.73
N GLY A 18 6.86 10.50 1.90
CA GLY A 18 6.66 9.05 1.98
C GLY A 18 7.34 8.49 3.19
N ASP A 19 8.62 8.82 3.35
CA ASP A 19 9.41 8.37 4.49
C ASP A 19 8.84 8.89 5.81
N LYS A 20 8.41 10.16 5.84
CA LYS A 20 7.74 10.77 7.01
C LYS A 20 6.36 10.18 7.28
N GLY A 21 5.63 9.84 6.24
CA GLY A 21 4.33 9.18 6.32
C GLY A 21 4.44 7.75 6.81
N MET A 22 5.36 6.96 6.25
CA MET A 22 5.54 5.55 6.57
C MET A 22 6.27 5.32 7.89
N GLY A 23 7.14 6.24 8.30
CA GLY A 23 7.97 6.12 9.49
C GLY A 23 9.22 5.26 9.29
N PHE A 24 9.54 4.90 8.04
CA PHE A 24 10.73 4.19 7.60
C PHE A 24 11.11 4.62 6.18
N SER A 25 12.38 4.47 5.80
CA SER A 25 12.90 4.87 4.49
C SER A 25 12.34 3.98 3.37
N HIS A 26 11.72 4.59 2.35
CA HIS A 26 11.28 3.84 1.18
C HIS A 26 12.46 3.25 0.39
N THR A 27 13.67 3.80 0.53
CA THR A 27 14.88 3.31 -0.16
C THR A 27 15.53 2.11 0.54
N GLU A 28 15.27 1.94 1.83
CA GLU A 28 15.72 0.78 2.63
C GLU A 28 14.69 -0.35 2.66
N THR A 29 13.52 -0.13 2.05
CA THR A 29 12.41 -1.07 2.02
C THR A 29 11.94 -1.33 0.58
N THR A 30 11.24 -2.44 0.39
CA THR A 30 10.58 -2.77 -0.87
C THR A 30 9.10 -2.92 -0.61
N HIS A 31 8.29 -2.22 -1.41
CA HIS A 31 6.84 -2.31 -1.40
C HIS A 31 6.37 -3.23 -2.52
N HIS A 32 5.41 -4.10 -2.19
CA HIS A 32 4.72 -4.94 -3.13
C HIS A 32 3.21 -4.80 -2.94
N PHE A 33 2.51 -4.48 -4.03
CA PHE A 33 1.05 -4.44 -4.05
C PHE A 33 0.57 -5.57 -4.96
N ARG A 34 -0.14 -6.53 -4.38
CA ARG A 34 -0.55 -7.77 -5.06
C ARG A 34 -2.03 -7.72 -5.35
N ILE A 35 -2.42 -7.84 -6.62
CA ILE A 35 -3.82 -7.95 -7.02
C ILE A 35 -4.20 -9.43 -7.11
N ARG A 36 -5.28 -9.82 -6.42
CA ARG A 36 -5.77 -11.20 -6.37
C ARG A 36 -7.23 -11.29 -6.78
N THR A 37 -7.66 -12.45 -7.26
CA THR A 37 -9.06 -12.68 -7.65
C THR A 37 -10.07 -12.51 -6.52
N ASP A 38 -9.64 -12.66 -5.26
CA ASP A 38 -10.45 -12.51 -4.05
C ASP A 38 -10.13 -11.21 -3.26
N GLY A 39 -9.35 -10.31 -3.84
CA GLY A 39 -8.96 -9.04 -3.24
C GLY A 39 -7.52 -8.66 -3.60
N GLY A 40 -6.63 -8.68 -2.61
CA GLY A 40 -5.21 -8.37 -2.82
C GLY A 40 -4.40 -8.36 -1.54
N ALA A 41 -3.18 -7.81 -1.61
CA ALA A 41 -2.31 -7.63 -0.45
C ALA A 41 -1.40 -6.41 -0.60
N ILE A 42 -1.05 -5.83 0.54
CA ILE A 42 0.02 -4.84 0.69
C ILE A 42 1.15 -5.56 1.45
N GLU A 43 2.31 -5.66 0.86
CA GLU A 43 3.49 -6.33 1.41
C GLU A 43 4.63 -5.32 1.46
N VAL A 44 5.32 -5.24 2.60
CA VAL A 44 6.50 -4.40 2.73
C VAL A 44 7.58 -5.19 3.44
N THR A 45 8.81 -5.13 2.91
CA THR A 45 9.97 -5.85 3.45
C THR A 45 11.18 -4.94 3.51
N ALA A 46 12.02 -5.09 4.53
CA ALA A 46 13.34 -4.49 4.57
C ALA A 46 14.24 -5.11 3.49
N ASN A 47 15.11 -4.30 2.87
CA ASN A 47 16.04 -4.75 1.84
C ASN A 47 17.21 -5.55 2.43
N ASP A 48 17.64 -5.23 3.66
CA ASP A 48 18.59 -6.03 4.44
C ASP A 48 17.83 -6.88 5.48
N ALA A 49 18.02 -8.20 5.45
CA ALA A 49 17.40 -9.12 6.40
C ALA A 49 17.86 -8.90 7.86
N ASN A 50 18.99 -8.24 8.07
CA ASN A 50 19.51 -7.91 9.40
C ASN A 50 19.03 -6.53 9.90
N ASP A 51 18.36 -5.75 9.06
CA ASP A 51 17.78 -4.47 9.46
C ASP A 51 16.50 -4.68 10.29
N GLN A 52 16.72 -4.98 11.57
CA GLN A 52 15.64 -5.18 12.53
C GLN A 52 14.86 -3.90 12.80
N ALA A 53 15.49 -2.73 12.66
CA ALA A 53 14.82 -1.45 12.89
C ALA A 53 13.75 -1.20 11.83
N SER A 54 14.11 -1.29 10.55
CA SER A 54 13.14 -1.15 9.44
C SER A 54 12.09 -2.25 9.51
N ARG A 55 12.48 -3.50 9.78
CA ARG A 55 11.52 -4.60 9.93
C ARG A 55 10.46 -4.31 11.00
N ASP A 56 10.88 -3.87 12.18
CA ASP A 56 9.97 -3.63 13.30
C ASP A 56 9.07 -2.39 13.03
N GLN A 57 9.62 -1.36 12.37
CA GLN A 57 8.84 -0.20 11.89
C GLN A 57 7.78 -0.60 10.86
N ILE A 58 8.15 -1.40 9.85
CA ILE A 58 7.23 -1.95 8.84
C ILE A 58 6.09 -2.71 9.51
N ARG A 59 6.42 -3.58 10.48
CA ARG A 59 5.42 -4.40 11.18
C ARG A 59 4.43 -3.53 11.94
N ALA A 60 4.92 -2.56 12.71
CA ALA A 60 4.07 -1.61 13.44
C ALA A 60 3.18 -0.80 12.47
N HIS A 61 3.77 -0.34 11.37
CA HIS A 61 3.07 0.44 10.35
C HIS A 61 1.93 -0.35 9.69
N LEU A 62 2.19 -1.58 9.23
CA LEU A 62 1.19 -2.41 8.56
C LEU A 62 0.09 -2.89 9.50
N ALA A 63 0.41 -3.19 10.77
CA ALA A 63 -0.59 -3.47 11.79
C ALA A 63 -1.53 -2.28 12.01
N HIS A 64 -0.97 -1.06 12.03
CA HIS A 64 -1.75 0.17 12.17
C HIS A 64 -2.65 0.42 10.94
N ILE A 65 -2.13 0.23 9.72
CA ILE A 65 -2.91 0.34 8.48
C ILE A 65 -4.07 -0.66 8.48
N ALA A 66 -3.82 -1.92 8.81
CA ALA A 66 -4.88 -2.94 8.84
C ALA A 66 -6.02 -2.53 9.79
N MET A 67 -5.70 -1.98 10.96
CA MET A 67 -6.68 -1.45 11.91
C MET A 67 -7.49 -0.29 11.30
N LEU A 68 -6.82 0.73 10.76
CA LEU A 68 -7.49 1.91 10.20
C LEU A 68 -8.39 1.55 9.02
N PHE A 69 -7.91 0.69 8.12
CA PHE A 69 -8.68 0.20 6.98
C PHE A 69 -9.89 -0.63 7.41
N GLY A 70 -9.75 -1.46 8.45
CA GLY A 70 -10.87 -2.18 9.06
C GLY A 70 -11.94 -1.24 9.64
N LEU A 71 -11.55 -0.04 10.08
CA LEU A 71 -12.48 1.00 10.53
C LEU A 71 -13.10 1.80 9.37
N GLY A 72 -12.66 1.55 8.13
CA GLY A 72 -13.03 2.30 6.93
C GLY A 72 -12.34 3.66 6.84
N ASN A 73 -11.26 3.87 7.58
CA ASN A 73 -10.51 5.12 7.59
C ASN A 73 -9.31 5.03 6.63
N PHE A 74 -9.41 5.77 5.53
CA PHE A 74 -8.37 5.91 4.50
C PHE A 74 -7.75 7.30 4.46
N ASP A 75 -8.18 8.20 5.35
CA ASP A 75 -7.67 9.57 5.44
C ASP A 75 -6.44 9.60 6.36
N ILE A 76 -5.43 8.82 6.01
CA ILE A 76 -4.19 8.70 6.77
C ILE A 76 -3.13 9.62 6.15
N PRO A 77 -2.45 10.49 6.94
CA PRO A 77 -1.32 11.31 6.48
C PRO A 77 -0.16 10.51 5.88
N MET A 78 -0.18 9.18 6.06
CA MET A 78 0.84 8.25 5.57
C MET A 78 0.71 7.95 4.07
N PHE A 79 -0.40 8.33 3.42
CA PHE A 79 -0.48 8.27 1.97
C PHE A 79 0.20 9.49 1.37
N VAL A 80 1.31 9.22 0.72
CA VAL A 80 2.20 10.17 0.06
C VAL A 80 1.57 10.96 -1.07
N HIS A 81 0.35 10.60 -1.45
CA HIS A 81 -0.29 11.05 -2.66
C HIS A 81 -1.07 12.32 -2.38
N ASP A 82 -0.81 13.36 -3.17
CA ASP A 82 -1.58 14.62 -3.19
C ASP A 82 -3.04 14.40 -3.68
N GLN A 83 -3.43 13.15 -3.96
CA GLN A 83 -4.72 12.73 -4.43
C GLN A 83 -5.25 11.53 -3.62
N LYS A 84 -6.53 11.57 -3.28
CA LYS A 84 -7.23 10.42 -2.68
C LYS A 84 -7.19 9.21 -3.64
N PRO A 85 -6.67 8.04 -3.22
CA PRO A 85 -6.61 6.88 -4.09
C PRO A 85 -8.00 6.49 -4.60
N PRO A 86 -8.15 6.21 -5.92
CA PRO A 86 -9.35 5.60 -6.46
C PRO A 86 -9.74 4.35 -5.66
N GLY A 87 -11.04 4.15 -5.43
CA GLY A 87 -11.55 3.04 -4.62
C GLY A 87 -11.58 3.28 -3.11
N ALA A 88 -10.77 4.18 -2.55
CA ALA A 88 -10.70 4.41 -1.10
C ALA A 88 -12.06 4.79 -0.47
N ASP A 89 -12.83 5.65 -1.15
CA ASP A 89 -14.19 6.03 -0.70
C ASP A 89 -15.17 4.86 -0.68
N VAL A 90 -15.09 3.98 -1.68
CA VAL A 90 -15.94 2.78 -1.76
C VAL A 90 -15.52 1.80 -0.67
N MET A 91 -14.21 1.55 -0.52
CA MET A 91 -13.67 0.69 0.52
C MET A 91 -14.06 1.17 1.93
N GLY A 92 -14.03 2.49 2.18
CA GLY A 92 -14.48 3.08 3.45
C GLY A 92 -15.96 2.86 3.72
N ARG A 93 -16.83 3.08 2.72
CA ARG A 93 -18.28 2.82 2.84
C ARG A 93 -18.60 1.33 3.02
N MET A 94 -17.81 0.46 2.40
CA MET A 94 -18.00 -0.99 2.39
C MET A 94 -17.12 -1.73 3.40
N LYS A 95 -16.67 -1.05 4.46
CA LYS A 95 -15.76 -1.63 5.46
C LYS A 95 -16.22 -2.96 6.05
N SER A 96 -17.54 -3.17 6.22
CA SER A 96 -18.09 -4.42 6.73
C SER A 96 -18.06 -5.57 5.71
N SER A 97 -17.83 -5.27 4.44
CA SER A 97 -17.72 -6.24 3.34
C SER A 97 -16.27 -6.57 2.97
N ILE A 98 -15.29 -5.91 3.60
CA ILE A 98 -13.86 -6.11 3.31
C ILE A 98 -13.14 -6.53 4.59
N VAL A 99 -12.43 -7.63 4.52
CA VAL A 99 -11.60 -8.13 5.61
C VAL A 99 -10.16 -7.69 5.38
N TYR A 100 -9.57 -7.04 6.39
CA TYR A 100 -8.16 -6.67 6.42
C TYR A 100 -7.48 -7.51 7.50
N GLN A 101 -6.48 -8.31 7.11
CA GLN A 101 -5.75 -9.18 8.03
C GLN A 101 -4.25 -8.91 7.94
N TYR A 102 -3.69 -8.43 9.05
CA TYR A 102 -2.25 -8.24 9.18
C TYR A 102 -1.56 -9.58 9.48
N GLU A 103 -0.38 -9.77 8.88
CA GLU A 103 0.51 -10.91 9.09
C GLU A 103 1.97 -10.44 9.15
N GLU A 104 2.71 -10.97 10.12
CA GLU A 104 4.16 -10.79 10.17
C GLU A 104 4.86 -11.64 9.09
N MET A 105 5.90 -11.08 8.50
CA MET A 105 6.82 -11.79 7.60
C MET A 105 8.23 -11.74 8.18
N GLU A 106 9.10 -12.67 7.79
CA GLU A 106 10.48 -12.75 8.30
C GLU A 106 11.23 -11.41 8.21
N THR A 107 11.09 -10.73 7.08
CA THR A 107 11.77 -9.45 6.76
C THR A 107 10.83 -8.24 6.74
N GLY A 108 9.59 -8.37 7.24
CA GLY A 108 8.65 -7.25 7.26
C GLY A 108 7.23 -7.68 7.66
N GLY A 109 6.24 -7.31 6.84
CA GLY A 109 4.85 -7.69 7.09
C GLY A 109 3.96 -7.58 5.86
N ARG A 110 2.71 -8.03 6.02
CA ARG A 110 1.67 -8.02 5.00
C ARG A 110 0.32 -7.65 5.58
N VAL A 111 -0.47 -6.92 4.81
CA VAL A 111 -1.93 -6.79 5.01
C VAL A 111 -2.63 -7.50 3.87
N GLN A 112 -3.31 -8.60 4.17
CA GLN A 112 -4.22 -9.26 3.23
C GLN A 112 -5.56 -8.52 3.22
N ILE A 113 -6.08 -8.28 2.02
CA ILE A 113 -7.35 -7.62 1.78
C ILE A 113 -8.24 -8.62 1.05
N ARG A 114 -9.38 -9.01 1.64
CA ARG A 114 -10.29 -9.99 1.07
C ARG A 114 -11.72 -9.49 1.04
N THR A 115 -12.43 -9.84 -0.03
CA THR A 115 -13.86 -9.55 -0.17
C THR A 115 -14.50 -10.53 -1.15
N THR A 116 -15.77 -10.86 -0.92
CA THR A 116 -16.62 -11.60 -1.87
C THR A 116 -17.61 -10.69 -2.59
N ASP A 117 -17.69 -9.41 -2.18
CA ASP A 117 -18.57 -8.43 -2.81
C ASP A 117 -17.90 -7.87 -4.09
N PRO A 118 -18.55 -7.97 -5.27
CA PRO A 118 -17.94 -7.54 -6.53
C PRO A 118 -17.62 -6.04 -6.60
N GLN A 119 -18.42 -5.18 -5.96
CA GLN A 119 -18.19 -3.74 -5.96
C GLN A 119 -17.00 -3.40 -5.08
N ALA A 120 -16.92 -4.00 -3.89
CA ALA A 120 -15.76 -3.86 -3.01
C ALA A 120 -14.49 -4.41 -3.68
N LEU A 121 -14.58 -5.53 -4.39
CA LEU A 121 -13.45 -6.13 -5.11
C LEU A 121 -12.88 -5.18 -6.17
N SER A 122 -13.74 -4.57 -6.98
CA SER A 122 -13.33 -3.56 -7.96
C SER A 122 -12.62 -2.39 -7.30
N ALA A 123 -13.14 -1.91 -6.17
CA ALA A 123 -12.54 -0.80 -5.43
C ALA A 123 -11.17 -1.16 -4.85
N VAL A 124 -10.99 -2.38 -4.31
CA VAL A 124 -9.69 -2.89 -3.85
C VAL A 124 -8.69 -2.94 -5.00
N HIS A 125 -9.11 -3.42 -6.17
CA HIS A 125 -8.23 -3.47 -7.34
C HIS A 125 -7.83 -2.09 -7.83
N ASP A 126 -8.77 -1.13 -7.90
CA ASP A 126 -8.47 0.24 -8.30
C ASP A 126 -7.51 0.91 -7.31
N PHE A 127 -7.72 0.69 -6.02
CA PHE A 127 -6.83 1.15 -4.96
C PHE A 127 -5.41 0.59 -5.15
N LEU A 128 -5.26 -0.72 -5.31
CA LEU A 128 -3.94 -1.37 -5.44
C LEU A 128 -3.23 -0.96 -6.74
N ARG A 129 -3.94 -0.85 -7.87
CA ARG A 129 -3.34 -0.35 -9.13
C ARG A 129 -2.83 1.08 -8.99
N PHE A 130 -3.54 1.92 -8.24
CA PHE A 130 -3.07 3.26 -7.96
C PHE A 130 -1.76 3.22 -7.16
N GLN A 131 -1.69 2.41 -6.11
CA GLN A 131 -0.47 2.24 -5.32
C GLN A 131 0.73 1.76 -6.14
N ILE A 132 0.53 0.76 -7.03
CA ILE A 132 1.57 0.24 -7.93
C ILE A 132 2.16 1.36 -8.80
N LYS A 133 1.29 2.23 -9.34
CA LYS A 133 1.72 3.34 -10.22
C LYS A 133 2.49 4.39 -9.44
N GLU A 134 1.96 4.82 -8.32
CA GLU A 134 2.53 5.93 -7.56
C GLU A 134 3.86 5.54 -6.91
N HIS A 135 3.95 4.33 -6.36
CA HIS A 135 5.19 3.80 -5.77
C HIS A 135 6.13 3.17 -6.80
N ARG A 136 5.73 3.11 -8.08
CA ARG A 136 6.52 2.59 -9.20
C ARG A 136 7.11 1.20 -8.92
N THR A 137 6.36 0.33 -8.25
CA THR A 137 6.86 -0.97 -7.77
C THR A 137 7.09 -1.97 -8.91
N GLY A 138 6.45 -1.75 -10.06
CA GLY A 138 6.52 -2.68 -11.20
C GLY A 138 5.75 -3.98 -10.99
N ASP A 139 4.90 -4.07 -9.97
CA ASP A 139 4.06 -5.25 -9.74
C ASP A 139 3.02 -5.45 -10.87
N PRO A 140 2.58 -6.69 -11.12
CA PRO A 140 1.51 -6.97 -12.08
C PRO A 140 0.21 -6.25 -11.75
N MET A 141 -0.47 -5.75 -12.80
CA MET A 141 -1.71 -4.95 -12.69
C MET A 141 -2.98 -5.78 -12.91
N GLU A 142 -2.79 -7.04 -13.30
CA GLU A 142 -3.80 -8.06 -13.49
C GLU A 142 -4.01 -8.89 -12.21
N ALA A 143 -5.25 -9.33 -12.00
CA ALA A 143 -5.55 -10.20 -10.86
C ALA A 143 -4.92 -11.58 -11.08
N LEU A 144 -4.01 -11.95 -10.18
CA LEU A 144 -3.45 -13.29 -10.11
C LEU A 144 -4.38 -14.21 -9.32
N GLN A 145 -4.32 -15.51 -9.62
CA GLN A 145 -5.06 -16.48 -8.82
C GLN A 145 -4.57 -16.44 -7.37
N SER A 146 -5.55 -16.46 -6.47
CA SER A 146 -5.32 -16.52 -5.04
C SER A 146 -4.57 -17.81 -4.70
N ARG A 147 -3.32 -17.71 -4.26
CA ARG A 147 -2.60 -18.86 -3.69
C ARG A 147 -3.32 -19.30 -2.43
N ASN A 148 -3.76 -20.57 -2.44
CA ASN A 148 -4.43 -21.27 -1.35
C ASN A 148 -3.43 -21.57 -0.23
#